data_AF-A0A933FRF1-F1
#
_entry.id   AF-A0A933FRF1-F1
#
_cell.length_a   1.000
_cell.length_b   1.000
_cell.length_c   1.000
_cell.angle_alpha   90.00
_cell.angle_beta   90.00
_cell.angle_gamma   90.00
#
_symmetry.space_group_name_H-M   'P 1'
#
loop_
_entity.id
_entity.type
_entity.pdbx_description
1 polymer ?
#
loop_
_entity_poly.entity_id
_entity_poly.type
_entity_poly.pdbx_seq_one_letter_code
_entity_poly.pdbx_strand_id
1 'polypeptide(L)'
;MGHRPDLSYVKGPFFDVFAKSGTHRVRCIHVLISPSDIRALKHDTQGFQDNDRIQRAVIRYAIQRIEHGLRDGLFPPEPNQNTDNLPLEEADILALRLLLENKTCNYQLQEGCDLLCSAASADDKAVRGTKGLRFIAPTSRATCYTCTLPDTDYLCAHFLHPEVHAMPNNARQLFRGMCDIGRNEAQQPERCRAGGHGCWEWLIEPRLDQPTIPASPLALPEALDFLDVAWRFAFGKRQALLRLRDAVTTAKLSQVCATRADFESQLSALADILKTMDIPDVLLSKSQEINKDQTLTRLLDCLRTRLEPSDYEEVEMRSAQSVP
;
A
#
# COMPACT_ATOMS: atom_id res chain seq x y z
N MET A 1 17.05 -27.65 -18.95
CA MET A 1 17.21 -26.63 -20.00
C MET A 1 15.84 -26.43 -20.63
N GLY A 2 15.04 -25.48 -20.13
CA GLY A 2 13.69 -25.22 -20.64
C GLY A 2 13.75 -24.33 -21.87
N HIS A 3 13.06 -24.73 -22.94
CA HIS A 3 12.91 -23.93 -24.14
C HIS A 3 12.27 -22.57 -23.82
N ARG A 4 12.97 -21.48 -24.15
CA ARG A 4 12.35 -20.15 -24.25
C ARG A 4 11.34 -20.20 -25.41
N PRO A 5 10.07 -19.80 -25.21
CA PRO A 5 9.15 -19.63 -26.33
C PRO A 5 9.71 -18.58 -27.29
N ASP A 6 9.57 -18.86 -28.59
CA ASP A 6 9.98 -17.95 -29.67
C ASP A 6 9.03 -16.74 -29.68
N LEU A 7 9.49 -15.65 -29.08
CA LEU A 7 8.79 -14.36 -28.95
C LEU A 7 9.04 -13.44 -30.17
N SER A 8 9.36 -13.99 -31.34
CA SER A 8 9.65 -13.23 -32.57
C SER A 8 8.51 -12.33 -33.07
N TYR A 9 7.29 -12.45 -32.52
CA TYR A 9 6.13 -11.63 -32.87
C TYR A 9 5.84 -10.47 -31.89
N VAL A 10 6.57 -10.34 -30.78
CA VAL A 10 6.33 -9.31 -29.76
C VAL A 10 7.45 -8.25 -29.80
N LYS A 11 7.23 -7.16 -30.55
CA LYS A 11 8.08 -5.96 -30.47
C LYS A 11 7.42 -4.94 -29.52
N GLY A 12 7.44 -5.24 -28.23
CA GLY A 12 7.04 -4.33 -27.15
C GLY A 12 8.16 -4.22 -26.10
N PRO A 13 8.18 -3.18 -25.25
CA PRO A 13 9.19 -3.06 -24.20
C PRO A 13 9.06 -4.21 -23.19
N PHE A 14 10.15 -4.95 -22.98
CA PHE A 14 10.26 -6.00 -21.97
C PHE A 14 10.84 -5.40 -20.68
N PHE A 15 10.27 -5.71 -19.52
CA PHE A 15 10.86 -5.33 -18.25
C PHE A 15 10.45 -6.31 -17.15
N ASP A 16 11.44 -6.73 -16.35
CA ASP A 16 11.21 -7.58 -15.20
C ASP A 16 10.76 -6.72 -14.03
N VAL A 17 9.51 -6.89 -13.58
CA VAL A 17 9.05 -6.29 -12.33
C VAL A 17 9.30 -7.28 -11.19
N PHE A 18 10.16 -6.88 -10.23
CA PHE A 18 10.37 -7.56 -8.97
C PHE A 18 9.58 -6.83 -7.89
N ALA A 19 8.48 -7.43 -7.45
CA ALA A 19 7.66 -6.92 -6.37
C ALA A 19 7.75 -7.86 -5.16
N LYS A 20 7.99 -7.30 -3.98
CA LYS A 20 8.03 -8.03 -2.71
C LYS A 20 6.95 -7.49 -1.77
N SER A 21 6.12 -8.37 -1.23
CA SER A 21 5.13 -8.07 -0.19
C SER A 21 5.25 -9.12 0.93
N GLY A 22 5.82 -8.73 2.08
CA GLY A 22 6.16 -9.67 3.16
C GLY A 22 7.19 -10.72 2.72
N THR A 23 6.84 -12.01 2.81
CA THR A 23 7.64 -13.14 2.29
C THR A 23 7.44 -13.42 0.80
N HIS A 24 6.42 -12.81 0.18
CA HIS A 24 6.05 -13.06 -1.22
C HIS A 24 6.99 -12.37 -2.18
N ARG A 25 7.34 -13.08 -3.26
CA ARG A 25 8.16 -12.57 -4.36
C ARG A 25 7.43 -12.83 -5.66
N VAL A 26 6.99 -11.76 -6.32
CA VAL A 26 6.53 -11.84 -7.71
C VAL A 26 7.73 -11.61 -8.62
N ARG A 27 7.93 -12.54 -9.54
CA ARG A 27 9.11 -12.63 -10.40
C ARG A 27 8.64 -12.59 -11.85
N CYS A 28 8.62 -11.39 -12.44
CA CYS A 28 8.41 -11.13 -13.86
C CYS A 28 6.94 -11.10 -14.33
N ILE A 29 6.54 -9.98 -14.94
CA ILE A 29 5.24 -9.79 -15.61
C ILE A 29 5.54 -9.14 -16.96
N HIS A 30 5.00 -9.72 -18.03
CA HIS A 30 5.18 -9.22 -19.40
C HIS A 30 4.01 -8.32 -19.79
N VAL A 31 4.32 -7.10 -20.22
CA VAL A 31 3.29 -6.20 -20.73
C VAL A 31 3.21 -6.36 -22.24
N LEU A 32 2.07 -6.88 -22.70
CA LEU A 32 1.82 -7.06 -24.12
C LEU A 32 1.04 -5.86 -24.64
N ILE A 33 1.73 -4.97 -25.34
CA ILE A 33 1.09 -3.88 -26.08
C ILE A 33 0.93 -4.31 -27.53
N SER A 34 -0.28 -4.23 -28.08
CA SER A 34 -0.45 -4.52 -29.51
C SER A 34 0.18 -3.40 -30.35
N PRO A 35 0.72 -3.71 -31.55
CA PRO A 35 1.23 -2.68 -32.46
C PRO A 35 0.17 -1.65 -32.88
N SER A 36 -1.11 -2.02 -32.87
CA SER A 36 -2.25 -1.12 -33.08
C SER A 36 -2.37 -0.08 -31.97
N ASP A 37 -2.24 -0.49 -30.71
CA ASP A 37 -2.37 0.41 -29.55
C ASP A 37 -1.19 1.37 -29.49
N ILE A 38 0.02 0.91 -29.82
CA ILE A 38 1.20 1.79 -29.98
C ILE A 38 0.93 2.84 -31.06
N ARG A 39 0.31 2.46 -32.19
CA ARG A 39 -0.02 3.40 -33.26
C ARG A 39 -1.12 4.38 -32.84
N ALA A 40 -2.17 3.93 -32.14
CA ALA A 40 -3.22 4.79 -31.62
C ALA A 40 -2.66 5.80 -30.61
N LEU A 41 -1.84 5.34 -29.66
CA LEU A 41 -1.13 6.20 -28.71
C LEU A 41 -0.26 7.25 -29.42
N LYS A 42 0.45 6.88 -30.49
CA LYS A 42 1.28 7.79 -31.31
C LYS A 42 0.48 8.78 -32.15
N HIS A 43 -0.69 8.38 -32.64
CA HIS A 43 -1.54 9.22 -33.49
C HIS A 43 -2.26 10.29 -32.66
N ASP A 44 -2.77 9.92 -31.49
CA ASP A 44 -3.51 10.83 -30.61
C ASP A 44 -2.63 11.85 -29.90
N THR A 45 -1.32 11.60 -29.83
CA THR A 45 -0.35 12.47 -29.16
C THR A 45 0.22 13.60 -30.02
N GLN A 46 -0.32 13.86 -31.23
CA GLN A 46 0.01 14.99 -32.13
C GLN A 46 1.44 15.58 -31.97
N GLY A 47 2.49 14.75 -32.09
CA GLY A 47 3.88 15.24 -32.11
C GLY A 47 4.87 14.57 -31.14
N PHE A 48 4.46 13.65 -30.26
CA PHE A 48 5.42 12.90 -29.44
C PHE A 48 6.09 11.78 -30.26
N GLN A 49 7.16 12.10 -31.01
CA GLN A 49 8.06 11.11 -31.63
C GLN A 49 8.96 10.37 -30.62
N ASP A 50 8.77 10.59 -29.33
CA ASP A 50 9.68 10.15 -28.28
C ASP A 50 9.26 8.77 -27.76
N ASN A 51 9.76 7.71 -28.41
CA ASN A 51 9.49 6.32 -28.02
C ASN A 51 9.85 6.05 -26.54
N ASP A 52 10.80 6.77 -25.95
CA ASP A 52 11.16 6.63 -24.53
C ASP A 52 10.01 7.06 -23.60
N ARG A 53 9.23 8.08 -23.99
CA ARG A 53 8.07 8.53 -23.19
C ARG A 53 6.94 7.52 -23.17
N ILE A 54 6.65 6.92 -24.33
CA ILE A 54 5.64 5.87 -24.43
C ILE A 54 6.08 4.66 -23.61
N GLN A 55 7.34 4.25 -23.75
CA GLN A 55 7.90 3.17 -22.96
C GLN A 55 7.80 3.46 -21.45
N ARG A 56 8.17 4.68 -21.02
CA ARG A 56 8.04 5.12 -19.62
C ARG A 56 6.60 5.07 -19.13
N ALA A 57 5.63 5.58 -19.89
CA ALA A 57 4.22 5.58 -19.50
C ALA A 57 3.67 4.15 -19.34
N VAL A 58 4.03 3.24 -20.26
CA VAL A 58 3.63 1.84 -20.18
C VAL A 58 4.22 1.15 -18.94
N ILE A 59 5.51 1.38 -18.66
CA ILE A 59 6.16 0.83 -17.48
C ILE A 59 5.45 1.28 -16.21
N ARG A 60 5.14 2.58 -16.10
CA ARG A 60 4.44 3.16 -14.96
C ARG A 60 3.03 2.58 -14.81
N TYR A 61 2.29 2.45 -15.90
CA TYR A 61 0.97 1.83 -15.90
C TYR A 61 1.03 0.37 -15.42
N ALA A 62 1.99 -0.39 -15.92
CA ALA A 62 2.16 -1.78 -15.54
C ALA A 62 2.46 -1.92 -14.05
N ILE A 63 3.35 -1.11 -13.50
CA ILE A 63 3.65 -1.10 -12.06
C ILE A 63 2.39 -0.79 -11.25
N GLN A 64 1.59 0.20 -11.65
CA GLN A 64 0.34 0.53 -10.96
C GLN A 64 -0.65 -0.65 -10.97
N ARG A 65 -0.79 -1.34 -12.10
CA ARG A 65 -1.71 -2.49 -12.21
C ARG A 65 -1.22 -3.70 -11.42
N ILE A 66 0.09 -3.95 -11.40
CA ILE A 66 0.72 -4.99 -10.58
C ILE A 66 0.52 -4.69 -9.11
N GLU A 67 0.75 -3.44 -8.70
CA GLU A 67 0.55 -3.01 -7.33
C GLU A 67 -0.92 -3.19 -6.92
N HIS A 68 -1.87 -2.79 -7.76
CA HIS A 68 -3.30 -2.98 -7.49
C HIS A 68 -3.67 -4.46 -7.37
N GLY A 69 -3.25 -5.30 -8.34
CA GLY A 69 -3.56 -6.72 -8.29
C GLY A 69 -2.89 -7.45 -7.11
N LEU A 70 -1.69 -7.02 -6.68
CA LEU A 70 -1.04 -7.58 -5.48
C LEU A 70 -1.77 -7.17 -4.21
N ARG A 71 -2.30 -5.94 -4.15
CA ARG A 71 -3.14 -5.48 -3.04
C ARG A 71 -4.46 -6.25 -3.00
N ASP A 72 -5.04 -6.56 -4.15
CA ASP A 72 -6.34 -7.24 -4.27
C ASP A 72 -6.24 -8.78 -4.19
N GLY A 73 -5.03 -9.33 -3.98
CA GLY A 73 -4.79 -10.77 -3.89
C GLY A 73 -4.98 -11.52 -5.21
N LEU A 74 -4.90 -10.83 -6.35
CA LEU A 74 -5.11 -11.40 -7.69
C LEU A 74 -3.93 -12.27 -8.18
N PHE A 75 -2.78 -12.21 -7.49
CA PHE A 75 -1.60 -13.00 -7.84
C PHE A 75 -1.44 -14.17 -6.85
N PRO A 76 -1.26 -15.41 -7.34
CA PRO A 76 -1.12 -16.58 -6.48
C PRO A 76 0.16 -16.49 -5.62
N PRO A 77 0.14 -17.03 -4.38
CA PRO A 77 1.24 -16.90 -3.41
C PRO A 77 2.50 -17.70 -3.78
N GLU A 78 2.39 -18.69 -4.66
CA GLU A 78 3.53 -19.49 -5.10
C GLU A 78 4.24 -18.82 -6.28
N PRO A 79 5.59 -18.71 -6.24
CA PRO A 79 6.39 -18.18 -7.34
C PRO A 79 6.46 -19.22 -8.46
N ASN A 80 5.33 -19.47 -9.11
CA ASN A 80 5.36 -20.09 -10.42
C ASN A 80 6.09 -19.11 -11.33
N GLN A 81 6.94 -19.62 -12.23
CA GLN A 81 7.63 -18.84 -13.26
C GLN A 81 6.64 -18.28 -14.31
N ASN A 82 5.43 -17.95 -13.87
CA ASN A 82 4.34 -17.48 -14.68
C ASN A 82 4.65 -16.01 -14.99
N THR A 83 5.20 -15.83 -16.18
CA THR A 83 4.98 -14.63 -16.96
C THR A 83 3.48 -14.37 -17.02
N ASP A 84 2.98 -13.45 -16.19
CA ASP A 84 1.63 -12.92 -16.37
C ASP A 84 1.67 -11.91 -17.52
N ASN A 85 0.76 -12.07 -18.47
CA ASN A 85 0.60 -11.13 -19.58
C ASN A 85 -0.42 -10.07 -19.17
N LEU A 86 -0.04 -8.80 -19.29
CA LEU A 86 -0.93 -7.68 -19.05
C LEU A 86 -1.46 -7.13 -20.39
N PRO A 87 -2.64 -7.56 -20.88
CA PRO A 87 -3.26 -6.95 -22.04
C PRO A 87 -3.71 -5.53 -21.69
N LEU A 88 -3.52 -4.60 -22.63
CA LEU A 88 -4.08 -3.26 -22.54
C LEU A 88 -5.48 -3.24 -23.15
N GLU A 89 -6.44 -2.70 -22.41
CA GLU A 89 -7.80 -2.48 -22.88
C GLU A 89 -7.99 -1.02 -23.35
N GLU A 90 -9.05 -0.74 -24.12
CA GLU A 90 -9.34 0.63 -24.59
C GLU A 90 -9.51 1.62 -23.42
N ALA A 91 -10.08 1.16 -22.30
CA ALA A 91 -10.21 1.95 -21.08
C ALA A 91 -8.84 2.38 -20.48
N ASP A 92 -7.79 1.58 -20.72
CA ASP A 92 -6.45 1.83 -20.18
C ASP A 92 -5.70 2.93 -20.95
N ILE A 93 -6.13 3.24 -22.18
CA ILE A 93 -5.54 4.28 -23.01
C ILE A 93 -5.66 5.65 -22.33
N LEU A 94 -6.77 5.92 -21.64
CA LEU A 94 -6.95 7.17 -20.89
C LEU A 94 -5.94 7.29 -19.74
N ALA A 95 -5.73 6.21 -18.99
CA ALA A 95 -4.73 6.18 -17.93
C ALA A 95 -3.31 6.39 -18.47
N LEU A 96 -2.97 5.74 -19.58
CA LEU A 96 -1.68 5.91 -20.26
C LEU A 96 -1.44 7.34 -20.75
N ARG A 97 -2.47 8.03 -21.26
CA ARG A 97 -2.37 9.44 -21.67
C ARG A 97 -1.99 10.35 -20.50
N LEU A 98 -2.61 10.17 -19.34
CA LEU A 98 -2.27 10.94 -18.15
C LEU A 98 -0.81 10.75 -17.72
N LEU A 99 -0.29 9.52 -17.85
CA LEU A 99 1.11 9.18 -17.55
C LEU A 99 2.10 9.73 -18.61
N LEU A 100 1.64 9.96 -19.84
CA LEU A 100 2.46 10.59 -20.88
C LEU A 100 2.66 12.08 -20.62
N GLU A 101 1.62 12.78 -20.18
CA GLU A 101 1.62 14.24 -19.99
C GLU A 101 2.26 14.67 -18.67
N ASN A 102 2.17 13.83 -17.63
CA ASN A 102 2.57 14.21 -16.29
C ASN A 102 3.73 13.36 -15.77
N LYS A 103 4.66 14.04 -15.08
CA LYS A 103 5.68 13.39 -14.28
C LYS A 103 5.18 13.21 -12.85
N THR A 104 5.28 12.00 -12.30
CA THR A 104 5.02 11.78 -10.86
C THR A 104 6.31 11.96 -10.08
N CYS A 105 6.38 12.91 -9.15
CA CYS A 105 7.59 13.15 -8.38
C CYS A 105 7.27 13.56 -6.94
N ASN A 106 7.54 12.67 -5.97
CA ASN A 106 7.27 12.92 -4.55
C ASN A 106 8.19 13.99 -3.93
N TYR A 107 9.16 14.49 -4.70
CA TYR A 107 10.02 15.60 -4.30
C TYR A 107 9.45 16.96 -4.67
N GLN A 108 8.35 17.01 -5.43
CA GLN A 108 7.60 18.24 -5.69
C GLN A 108 6.82 18.65 -4.43
N LEU A 109 7.01 19.89 -4.00
CA LEU A 109 6.26 20.49 -2.89
C LEU A 109 5.41 21.64 -3.45
N GLN A 110 4.12 21.60 -3.16
CA GLN A 110 3.20 22.69 -3.48
C GLN A 110 3.05 23.61 -2.27
N GLU A 111 3.35 24.90 -2.42
CA GLU A 111 3.15 25.93 -1.40
C GLU A 111 2.38 27.09 -2.01
N GLY A 112 1.06 27.15 -1.74
CA GLY A 112 0.17 28.08 -2.44
C GLY A 112 0.17 27.82 -3.95
N CYS A 113 0.51 28.84 -4.75
CA CYS A 113 0.66 28.72 -6.20
C CYS A 113 2.06 28.27 -6.64
N ASP A 114 3.04 28.28 -5.73
CA ASP A 114 4.42 27.97 -6.05
C ASP A 114 4.69 26.47 -6.00
N LEU A 115 5.51 26.00 -6.94
CA LEU A 115 6.00 24.63 -7.00
C LEU A 115 7.50 24.61 -6.70
N LEU A 116 7.91 23.81 -5.73
CA LEU A 116 9.29 23.72 -5.26
C LEU A 116 9.82 22.29 -5.44
N CYS A 117 11.12 22.16 -5.72
CA CYS A 117 11.84 20.89 -5.75
C CYS A 117 12.58 20.70 -4.43
N SER A 118 12.22 19.67 -3.66
CA SER A 118 12.90 19.28 -2.40
C SER A 118 14.08 18.33 -2.58
N ALA A 119 14.37 17.91 -3.82
CA ALA A 119 15.57 17.17 -4.17
C ALA A 119 16.68 18.11 -4.67
N ALA A 120 16.57 19.42 -4.46
CA ALA A 120 17.61 20.36 -4.88
C ALA A 120 18.93 20.05 -4.14
N SER A 121 20.04 20.03 -4.86
CA SER A 121 21.36 19.90 -4.22
C SER A 121 21.71 21.16 -3.42
N ALA A 122 22.58 21.00 -2.42
CA ALA A 122 23.12 22.11 -1.64
C ALA A 122 23.81 23.17 -2.53
N ASP A 123 24.47 22.72 -3.59
CA ASP A 123 25.23 23.59 -4.51
C ASP A 123 24.37 24.14 -5.67
N ASP A 124 23.07 23.88 -5.68
CA ASP A 124 22.16 24.42 -6.68
C ASP A 124 21.91 25.92 -6.46
N LYS A 125 22.34 26.74 -7.44
CA LYS A 125 22.18 28.20 -7.42
C LYS A 125 20.72 28.65 -7.36
N ALA A 126 19.79 27.78 -7.74
CA ALA A 126 18.36 28.05 -7.66
C ALA A 126 17.78 27.81 -6.25
N VAL A 127 18.54 27.29 -5.28
CA VAL A 127 18.07 27.12 -3.91
C VAL A 127 17.66 28.46 -3.31
N ARG A 128 16.52 28.45 -2.61
CA ARG A 128 15.94 29.64 -1.95
C ARG A 128 15.65 29.41 -0.46
N GLY A 129 15.85 28.20 0.04
CA GLY A 129 15.67 27.89 1.45
C GLY A 129 15.82 26.40 1.75
N THR A 130 15.31 26.01 2.92
CA THR A 130 15.33 24.63 3.40
C THR A 130 13.98 24.25 4.01
N LYS A 131 13.57 22.99 3.86
CA LYS A 131 12.43 22.38 4.56
C LYS A 131 12.90 21.17 5.34
N GLY A 132 12.97 21.28 6.66
CA GLY A 132 13.67 20.31 7.51
C GLY A 132 15.14 20.22 7.10
N LEU A 133 15.59 19.01 6.73
CA LEU A 133 16.97 18.75 6.28
C LEU A 133 17.16 18.88 4.75
N ARG A 134 16.10 19.21 4.00
CA ARG A 134 16.15 19.27 2.52
C ARG A 134 16.31 20.71 2.03
N PHE A 135 17.14 20.91 1.01
CA PHE A 135 17.17 22.17 0.27
C PHE A 135 15.98 22.25 -0.68
N ILE A 136 15.43 23.46 -0.84
CA ILE A 136 14.30 23.71 -1.73
C ILE A 136 14.66 24.76 -2.78
N ALA A 137 14.35 24.45 -4.04
CA ALA A 137 14.56 25.35 -5.17
C ALA A 137 13.25 25.50 -5.98
N PRO A 138 12.93 26.70 -6.49
CA PRO A 138 11.76 26.90 -7.36
C PRO A 138 11.80 26.01 -8.59
N THR A 139 10.65 25.46 -8.96
CA THR A 139 10.49 24.63 -10.15
C THR A 139 9.14 24.88 -10.81
N SER A 140 8.89 24.24 -11.95
CA SER A 140 7.59 24.27 -12.64
C SER A 140 7.26 22.87 -13.13
N ARG A 141 6.00 22.62 -13.52
CA ARG A 141 5.62 21.32 -14.12
C ARG A 141 6.44 21.03 -15.38
N ALA A 142 6.65 22.02 -16.24
CA ALA A 142 7.45 21.89 -17.46
C ALA A 142 8.93 21.57 -17.14
N THR A 143 9.51 22.28 -16.18
CA THR A 143 10.90 22.07 -15.73
C THR A 143 11.07 20.70 -15.06
N CYS A 144 10.09 20.28 -14.27
CA CYS A 144 10.13 18.98 -13.63
C CYS A 144 9.96 17.85 -14.64
N TYR A 145 9.10 18.04 -15.65
CA TYR A 145 8.82 17.04 -16.67
C TYR A 145 10.07 16.65 -17.49
N THR A 146 10.97 17.61 -17.73
CA THR A 146 12.26 17.38 -18.40
C THR A 146 13.38 16.97 -17.46
N CYS A 147 13.11 16.86 -16.14
CA CYS A 147 14.11 16.45 -15.16
C CYS A 147 14.52 14.98 -15.35
N THR A 148 15.82 14.71 -15.26
CA THR A 148 16.37 13.35 -15.40
C THR A 148 16.16 12.47 -14.17
N LEU A 149 15.68 13.02 -13.04
CA LEU A 149 15.22 12.20 -11.91
C LEU A 149 14.05 11.33 -12.35
N PRO A 150 14.10 9.99 -12.26
CA PRO A 150 12.98 9.15 -12.67
C PRO A 150 11.71 9.44 -11.86
N ASP A 151 10.56 9.18 -12.46
CA ASP A 151 9.28 9.36 -11.78
C ASP A 151 9.20 8.40 -10.59
N THR A 152 8.65 8.89 -9.48
CA THR A 152 8.69 8.17 -8.21
C THR A 152 7.89 6.86 -8.24
N ASP A 153 6.90 6.77 -9.12
CA ASP A 153 6.05 5.58 -9.31
C ASP A 153 6.73 4.43 -10.09
N TYR A 154 8.01 4.59 -10.47
CA TYR A 154 8.83 3.47 -10.98
C TYR A 154 10.32 3.59 -10.58
N LEU A 155 10.63 4.47 -9.63
CA LEU A 155 11.96 4.65 -9.06
C LEU A 155 12.35 3.41 -8.24
N CYS A 156 13.62 3.02 -8.25
CA CYS A 156 14.10 1.90 -7.44
C CYS A 156 13.85 2.16 -5.94
N ALA A 157 13.34 1.17 -5.22
CA ALA A 157 13.10 1.28 -3.78
C ALA A 157 14.39 1.51 -2.98
N HIS A 158 15.53 1.09 -3.50
CA HIS A 158 16.86 1.26 -2.87
C HIS A 158 17.54 2.59 -3.23
N PHE A 159 16.89 3.46 -4.00
CA PHE A 159 17.47 4.73 -4.42
C PHE A 159 17.07 5.86 -3.47
N LEU A 160 18.04 6.34 -2.69
CA LEU A 160 17.87 7.32 -1.63
C LEU A 160 18.55 8.64 -1.98
N HIS A 161 18.08 9.71 -1.34
CA HIS A 161 18.72 11.04 -1.35
C HIS A 161 19.10 11.56 -2.76
N PRO A 162 18.14 11.67 -3.70
CA PRO A 162 18.42 12.28 -4.99
C PRO A 162 18.81 13.75 -4.84
N GLU A 163 19.78 14.16 -5.64
CA GLU A 163 20.23 15.55 -5.73
C GLU A 163 20.15 16.05 -7.16
N VAL A 164 19.38 17.11 -7.35
CA VAL A 164 19.05 17.72 -8.63
C VAL A 164 19.63 19.12 -8.69
N HIS A 165 20.29 19.44 -9.80
CA HIS A 165 20.84 20.78 -10.06
C HIS A 165 20.06 21.50 -11.15
N ALA A 166 20.03 22.83 -11.07
CA ALA A 166 19.71 23.66 -12.23
C ALA A 166 20.89 23.70 -13.20
N MET A 167 20.59 23.45 -14.47
CA MET A 167 21.51 23.61 -15.58
C MET A 167 21.39 25.04 -16.14
N PRO A 168 22.42 25.56 -16.86
CA PRO A 168 22.38 26.91 -17.44
C PRO A 168 21.20 27.18 -18.39
N ASN A 169 20.65 26.13 -19.00
CA ASN A 169 19.48 26.19 -19.88
C ASN A 169 18.14 26.08 -19.11
N ASN A 170 18.15 26.27 -17.79
CA ASN A 170 17.01 26.07 -16.89
C ASN A 170 16.46 24.64 -16.85
N ALA A 171 17.14 23.66 -17.45
CA ALA A 171 16.81 22.25 -17.26
C ALA A 171 17.21 21.79 -15.85
N ARG A 172 16.58 20.72 -15.38
CA ARG A 172 16.92 20.08 -14.11
C ARG A 172 17.59 18.75 -14.38
N GLN A 173 18.73 18.51 -13.76
CA GLN A 173 19.47 17.27 -13.94
C GLN A 173 19.74 16.62 -12.59
N LEU A 174 19.35 15.35 -12.46
CA LEU A 174 19.79 14.47 -11.39
C LEU A 174 21.31 14.30 -11.50
N PHE A 175 22.01 14.68 -10.45
CA PHE A 175 23.46 14.67 -10.37
C PHE A 175 23.97 13.46 -9.59
N ARG A 176 23.34 13.17 -8.44
CA ARG A 176 23.69 12.01 -7.61
C ARG A 176 22.49 11.48 -6.84
N GLY A 177 22.69 10.29 -6.28
CA GLY A 177 21.86 9.69 -5.26
C GLY A 177 22.62 8.51 -4.65
N MET A 178 22.05 7.92 -3.60
CA MET A 178 22.68 6.84 -2.85
C MET A 178 21.93 5.53 -3.08
N CYS A 179 22.66 4.42 -3.13
CA CYS A 179 22.07 3.09 -3.11
C CYS A 179 22.11 2.54 -1.69
N ASP A 180 20.95 2.24 -1.13
CA ASP A 180 20.82 1.69 0.23
C ASP A 180 21.57 0.35 0.39
N ILE A 181 21.56 -0.47 -0.65
CA ILE A 181 22.24 -1.78 -0.68
C ILE A 181 23.66 -1.72 -1.25
N GLY A 182 24.24 -0.53 -1.46
CA GLY A 182 25.64 -0.35 -1.85
C GLY A 182 26.02 -0.81 -3.26
N ARG A 183 25.05 -0.88 -4.19
CA ARG A 183 25.31 -1.27 -5.59
C ARG A 183 26.01 -0.14 -6.35
N ASN A 184 27.06 -0.50 -7.10
CA ASN A 184 27.86 0.46 -7.87
C ASN A 184 27.10 1.01 -9.09
N GLU A 185 26.09 0.28 -9.58
CA GLU A 185 25.23 0.66 -10.69
C GLU A 185 24.54 2.02 -10.46
N ALA A 186 24.30 2.39 -9.20
CA ALA A 186 23.72 3.68 -8.82
C ALA A 186 24.58 4.92 -9.15
N GLN A 187 25.82 4.74 -9.64
CA GLN A 187 26.61 5.81 -10.25
C GLN A 187 25.99 6.38 -11.54
N GLN A 188 25.05 5.66 -12.16
CA GLN A 188 24.15 6.17 -13.21
C GLN A 188 22.75 6.36 -12.59
N PRO A 189 22.53 7.42 -11.80
CA PRO A 189 21.35 7.53 -10.93
C PRO A 189 20.04 7.68 -11.73
N GLU A 190 20.10 8.20 -12.95
CA GLU A 190 18.96 8.29 -13.88
C GLU A 190 18.46 6.91 -14.36
N ARG A 191 19.26 5.85 -14.15
CA ARG A 191 18.90 4.46 -14.48
C ARG A 191 18.42 3.67 -13.26
N CYS A 192 18.34 4.25 -12.07
CA CYS A 192 17.76 3.65 -10.88
C CYS A 192 16.22 3.59 -10.96
N ARG A 193 15.70 2.96 -12.00
CA ARG A 193 14.27 2.90 -12.36
C ARG A 193 13.94 1.59 -13.05
N ALA A 194 12.66 1.23 -13.14
CA ALA A 194 12.24 0.04 -13.86
C ALA A 194 12.71 0.08 -15.33
N GLY A 195 13.23 -1.05 -15.83
CA GLY A 195 13.89 -1.12 -17.15
C GLY A 195 15.29 -0.49 -17.23
N GLY A 196 15.83 0.00 -16.11
CA GLY A 196 17.16 0.60 -16.01
C GLY A 196 18.23 -0.42 -15.60
N HIS A 197 18.51 -0.50 -14.30
CA HIS A 197 19.50 -1.43 -13.73
C HIS A 197 18.87 -2.79 -13.38
N GLY A 198 19.66 -3.86 -13.49
CA GLY A 198 19.18 -5.22 -13.18
C GLY A 198 18.94 -5.49 -11.69
N CYS A 199 19.45 -4.63 -10.81
CA CYS A 199 19.21 -4.68 -9.37
C CYS A 199 17.98 -3.87 -8.92
N TRP A 200 17.14 -3.42 -9.86
CA TRP A 200 15.93 -2.67 -9.54
C TRP A 200 14.93 -3.54 -8.77
N GLU A 201 14.37 -2.97 -7.71
CA GLU A 201 13.32 -3.60 -6.91
C GLU A 201 12.22 -2.58 -6.61
N TRP A 202 10.96 -3.05 -6.56
CA TRP A 202 9.80 -2.29 -6.12
C TRP A 202 9.27 -2.85 -4.80
N LEU A 203 9.18 -1.99 -3.80
CA LEU A 203 8.60 -2.33 -2.51
C LEU A 203 7.14 -1.90 -2.49
N ILE A 204 6.25 -2.87 -2.32
CA ILE A 204 4.84 -2.59 -2.12
C ILE A 204 4.61 -2.64 -0.62
N GLU A 205 4.50 -1.46 -0.01
CA GLU A 205 4.08 -1.39 1.37
C GLU A 205 2.64 -1.90 1.48
N PRO A 206 2.37 -2.88 2.37
CA PRO A 206 1.01 -3.26 2.65
C PRO A 206 0.28 -1.99 3.10
N ARG A 207 -0.91 -1.75 2.55
CA ARG A 207 -1.81 -0.79 3.21
C ARG A 207 -2.05 -1.38 4.59
N LEU A 208 -1.41 -0.80 5.60
CA LEU A 208 -2.05 -0.76 6.90
C LEU A 208 -3.33 -0.02 6.58
N ASP A 209 -4.45 -0.75 6.49
CA ASP A 209 -5.75 -0.11 6.52
C ASP A 209 -5.67 0.83 7.71
N GLN A 210 -5.54 2.13 7.46
CA GLN A 210 -5.83 3.09 8.50
C GLN A 210 -7.25 2.71 8.87
N PRO A 211 -7.49 2.18 10.08
CA PRO A 211 -8.82 1.77 10.45
C PRO A 211 -9.68 2.99 10.16
N THR A 212 -10.59 2.86 9.20
CA THR A 212 -11.51 3.93 8.85
C THR A 212 -12.13 4.28 10.19
N ILE A 213 -11.77 5.45 10.72
CA ILE A 213 -12.34 5.94 11.97
C ILE A 213 -13.84 5.69 11.80
N PRO A 214 -14.50 4.98 12.72
CA PRO A 214 -15.90 4.65 12.54
C PRO A 214 -16.60 5.93 12.08
N ALA A 215 -17.22 5.88 10.89
CA ALA A 215 -17.66 7.06 10.13
C ALA A 215 -18.70 7.91 10.89
N SER A 216 -19.11 7.43 12.06
CA SER A 216 -19.95 8.09 13.03
C SER A 216 -19.43 7.82 14.45
N PRO A 217 -19.44 8.81 15.36
CA PRO A 217 -19.26 8.62 16.81
C PRO A 217 -20.22 7.57 17.42
N LEU A 218 -21.30 7.22 16.71
CA LEU A 218 -22.28 6.23 17.13
C LEU A 218 -21.97 4.80 16.64
N ALA A 219 -21.03 4.60 15.72
CA ALA A 219 -20.85 3.29 15.10
C ALA A 219 -20.40 2.21 16.10
N LEU A 220 -19.60 2.57 17.11
CA LEU A 220 -19.20 1.63 18.16
C LEU A 220 -20.37 1.27 19.10
N PRO A 221 -21.14 2.24 19.64
CA PRO A 221 -22.40 1.94 20.30
C PRO A 221 -23.34 1.04 19.47
N GLU A 222 -23.54 1.35 18.19
CA GLU A 222 -24.38 0.57 17.28
C GLU A 222 -23.88 -0.88 17.11
N ALA A 223 -22.57 -1.07 16.98
CA ALA A 223 -21.96 -2.39 16.87
C ALA A 223 -22.14 -3.22 18.16
N LEU A 224 -22.04 -2.59 19.33
CA LEU A 224 -22.28 -3.26 20.62
C LEU A 224 -23.76 -3.64 20.79
N ASP A 225 -24.68 -2.76 20.40
CA ASP A 225 -26.11 -3.05 20.41
C ASP A 225 -26.44 -4.20 19.45
N PHE A 226 -25.89 -4.17 18.23
CA PHE A 226 -26.05 -5.26 17.26
C PHE A 226 -25.51 -6.59 17.81
N LEU A 227 -24.33 -6.59 18.43
CA LEU A 227 -23.74 -7.78 19.04
C LEU A 227 -24.64 -8.36 20.14
N ASP A 228 -25.18 -7.52 21.03
CA ASP A 228 -26.09 -7.97 22.11
C ASP A 228 -27.41 -8.52 21.55
N VAL A 229 -27.95 -7.92 20.48
CA VAL A 229 -29.14 -8.42 19.78
C VAL A 229 -28.87 -9.78 19.13
N ALA A 230 -27.76 -9.91 18.39
CA ALA A 230 -27.36 -11.17 17.77
C ALA A 230 -27.16 -12.28 18.82
N TRP A 231 -26.54 -11.95 19.94
CA TRP A 231 -26.36 -12.87 21.05
C TRP A 231 -27.69 -13.33 21.67
N ARG A 232 -28.60 -12.41 21.97
CA ARG A 232 -29.94 -12.74 22.49
C ARG A 232 -30.76 -13.57 21.50
N PHE A 233 -30.54 -13.37 20.20
CA PHE A 233 -31.17 -14.19 19.16
C PHE A 233 -30.63 -15.62 19.19
N ALA A 234 -29.31 -15.80 19.31
CA ALA A 234 -28.67 -17.12 19.32
C ALA A 234 -28.90 -17.91 20.64
N PHE A 235 -28.84 -17.24 21.79
CA PHE A 235 -28.81 -17.88 23.12
C PHE A 235 -30.05 -17.59 23.99
N GLY A 236 -31.00 -16.81 23.48
CA GLY A 236 -32.29 -16.55 24.11
C GLY A 236 -32.45 -15.12 24.63
N LYS A 237 -33.66 -14.58 24.53
CA LYS A 237 -33.99 -13.16 24.77
C LYS A 237 -33.61 -12.60 26.16
N ARG A 238 -33.45 -13.47 27.16
CA ARG A 238 -33.09 -13.10 28.54
C ARG A 238 -31.59 -13.10 28.79
N GLN A 239 -30.79 -13.61 27.86
CA GLN A 239 -29.34 -13.69 27.97
C GLN A 239 -28.72 -12.47 27.30
N ALA A 240 -28.63 -11.36 28.02
CA ALA A 240 -27.88 -10.20 27.53
C ALA A 240 -26.38 -10.47 27.69
N LEU A 241 -25.60 -10.32 26.61
CA LEU A 241 -24.15 -10.46 26.63
C LEU A 241 -23.53 -9.24 27.30
N LEU A 242 -23.94 -8.04 26.87
CA LEU A 242 -23.37 -6.79 27.31
C LEU A 242 -24.32 -6.10 28.28
N ARG A 243 -23.85 -5.88 29.52
CA ARG A 243 -24.51 -4.98 30.48
C ARG A 243 -23.72 -3.69 30.56
N LEU A 244 -23.78 -2.90 29.49
CA LEU A 244 -23.10 -1.61 29.42
C LEU A 244 -23.60 -0.71 30.57
N ARG A 245 -22.72 -0.49 31.55
CA ARG A 245 -23.05 0.30 32.75
C ARG A 245 -22.90 1.81 32.53
N ASP A 246 -22.07 2.19 31.56
CA ASP A 246 -21.68 3.59 31.34
C ASP A 246 -21.43 3.90 29.85
N ALA A 247 -22.16 4.88 29.32
CA ALA A 247 -22.01 5.37 27.96
C ALA A 247 -20.66 6.10 27.73
N VAL A 248 -20.04 6.63 28.79
CA VAL A 248 -18.77 7.36 28.72
C VAL A 248 -17.63 6.44 28.32
N THR A 249 -17.64 5.18 28.78
CA THR A 249 -16.58 4.20 28.48
C THR A 249 -16.59 3.82 27.00
N THR A 250 -17.77 3.62 26.41
CA THR A 250 -17.93 3.35 24.98
C THR A 250 -17.55 4.56 24.12
N ALA A 251 -17.96 5.77 24.52
CA ALA A 251 -17.59 6.99 23.80
C ALA A 251 -16.07 7.22 23.80
N LYS A 252 -15.38 6.90 24.90
CA LYS A 252 -13.92 7.03 25.00
C LYS A 252 -13.15 6.16 24.00
N LEU A 253 -13.65 4.96 23.69
CA LEU A 253 -13.04 4.07 22.69
C LEU A 253 -13.24 4.56 21.25
N SER A 254 -14.25 5.39 21.00
CA SER A 254 -14.48 6.00 19.68
C SER A 254 -13.59 7.22 19.40
N GLN A 255 -12.79 7.67 20.37
CA GLN A 255 -11.94 8.86 20.23
C GLN A 255 -10.52 8.51 19.73
N VAL A 256 -9.89 9.47 19.04
CA VAL A 256 -8.51 9.33 18.56
C VAL A 256 -7.52 9.41 19.73
N CYS A 257 -6.53 8.50 19.77
CA CYS A 257 -5.38 8.59 20.66
C CYS A 257 -4.35 9.59 20.11
N ALA A 258 -4.06 10.66 20.85
CA ALA A 258 -2.98 11.58 20.48
C ALA A 258 -1.68 11.28 21.25
N THR A 259 -1.78 10.68 22.43
CA THR A 259 -0.64 10.41 23.32
C THR A 259 -0.63 8.96 23.84
N ARG A 260 0.52 8.54 24.38
CA ARG A 260 0.64 7.24 25.06
C ARG A 260 -0.30 7.10 26.25
N ALA A 261 -0.50 8.17 27.01
CA ALA A 261 -1.40 8.17 28.15
C ALA A 261 -2.86 7.95 27.69
N ASP A 262 -3.26 8.56 26.58
CA ASP A 262 -4.60 8.35 26.00
C ASP A 262 -4.78 6.87 25.61
N PHE A 263 -3.76 6.27 24.99
CA PHE A 263 -3.77 4.87 24.59
C PHE A 263 -3.92 3.92 25.78
N GLU A 264 -3.13 4.09 26.84
CA GLU A 264 -3.25 3.28 28.07
C GLU A 264 -4.63 3.45 28.73
N SER A 265 -5.17 4.67 28.67
CA SER A 265 -6.51 4.99 29.17
C SER A 265 -7.64 4.35 28.34
N GLN A 266 -7.46 4.22 27.03
CA GLN A 266 -8.40 3.54 26.14
C GLN A 266 -8.32 2.01 26.28
N LEU A 267 -7.12 1.44 26.42
CA LEU A 267 -6.96 0.01 26.71
C LEU A 267 -7.65 -0.39 28.02
N SER A 268 -7.58 0.48 29.04
CA SER A 268 -8.29 0.28 30.30
C SER A 268 -9.81 0.30 30.10
N ALA A 269 -10.32 1.26 29.31
CA ALA A 269 -11.74 1.32 28.97
C ALA A 269 -12.22 0.09 28.19
N LEU A 270 -11.41 -0.43 27.27
CA LEU A 270 -11.69 -1.68 26.55
C LEU A 270 -11.75 -2.87 27.51
N ALA A 271 -10.78 -2.99 28.41
CA ALA A 271 -10.76 -4.04 29.43
C ALA A 271 -12.02 -3.97 30.33
N ASP A 272 -12.48 -2.78 30.68
CA ASP A 272 -13.69 -2.61 31.48
C ASP A 272 -14.95 -3.03 30.72
N ILE A 273 -15.07 -2.70 29.42
CA ILE A 273 -16.18 -3.21 28.59
C ILE A 273 -16.15 -4.73 28.53
N LEU A 274 -14.98 -5.34 28.30
CA LEU A 274 -14.86 -6.80 28.25
C LEU A 274 -15.26 -7.45 29.59
N LYS A 275 -14.95 -6.84 30.73
CA LYS A 275 -15.40 -7.30 32.05
C LYS A 275 -16.92 -7.18 32.27
N THR A 276 -17.61 -6.31 31.53
CA THR A 276 -19.08 -6.22 31.61
C THR A 276 -19.81 -7.34 30.88
N MET A 277 -19.10 -8.14 30.07
CA MET A 277 -19.71 -9.29 29.40
C MET A 277 -20.05 -10.36 30.44
N ASP A 278 -21.33 -10.74 30.49
CA ASP A 278 -21.85 -11.75 31.41
C ASP A 278 -22.31 -12.97 30.62
N ILE A 279 -21.56 -14.06 30.72
CA ILE A 279 -21.87 -15.33 30.05
C ILE A 279 -22.23 -16.32 31.13
N PRO A 280 -23.51 -16.70 31.29
CA PRO A 280 -23.94 -17.57 32.37
C PRO A 280 -23.53 -19.02 32.16
N ASP A 281 -23.30 -19.73 33.26
CA ASP A 281 -22.80 -21.12 33.29
C ASP A 281 -23.70 -22.11 32.51
N VAL A 282 -25.00 -21.78 32.39
CA VAL A 282 -25.99 -22.60 31.66
C VAL A 282 -25.73 -22.67 30.15
N LEU A 283 -24.94 -21.74 29.61
CA LEU A 283 -24.59 -21.69 28.18
C LEU A 283 -23.26 -22.35 27.87
N LEU A 284 -22.54 -22.84 28.88
CA LEU A 284 -21.23 -23.46 28.71
C LEU A 284 -21.35 -24.97 28.60
N SER A 285 -20.57 -25.54 27.69
CA SER A 285 -20.43 -26.99 27.51
C SER A 285 -19.60 -27.59 28.63
N LYS A 286 -18.65 -26.81 29.17
CA LYS A 286 -17.71 -27.20 30.23
C LYS A 286 -17.77 -26.25 31.44
N SER A 287 -18.97 -26.04 31.95
CA SER A 287 -19.26 -25.05 33.01
C SER A 287 -18.43 -25.22 34.30
N GLN A 288 -17.92 -26.42 34.58
CA GLN A 288 -17.10 -26.70 35.77
C GLN A 288 -15.60 -26.37 35.61
N GLU A 289 -15.11 -26.17 34.38
CA GLU A 289 -13.68 -25.99 34.11
C GLU A 289 -13.29 -24.53 33.87
N ILE A 290 -14.25 -23.65 33.56
CA ILE A 290 -13.98 -22.27 33.14
C ILE A 290 -14.41 -21.27 34.20
N ASN A 291 -13.44 -20.60 34.83
CA ASN A 291 -13.71 -19.58 35.84
C ASN A 291 -14.46 -18.38 35.24
N LYS A 292 -15.30 -17.70 36.02
CA LYS A 292 -16.09 -16.53 35.61
C LYS A 292 -15.23 -15.36 35.11
N ASP A 293 -14.01 -15.23 35.62
CA ASP A 293 -13.06 -14.18 35.21
C ASP A 293 -12.45 -14.43 33.81
N GLN A 294 -12.63 -15.62 33.23
CA GLN A 294 -12.12 -16.00 31.91
C GLN A 294 -13.16 -15.72 30.82
N THR A 295 -13.65 -14.48 30.75
CA THR A 295 -14.77 -14.07 29.89
C THR A 295 -14.62 -14.49 28.42
N LEU A 296 -13.44 -14.28 27.81
CA LEU A 296 -13.21 -14.64 26.40
C LEU A 296 -13.20 -16.16 26.18
N THR A 297 -12.68 -16.94 27.13
CA THR A 297 -12.71 -18.41 27.08
C THR A 297 -14.14 -18.93 27.19
N ARG A 298 -14.95 -18.32 28.06
CA ARG A 298 -16.38 -18.63 28.20
C ARG A 298 -17.14 -18.29 26.92
N LEU A 299 -16.80 -17.18 26.26
CA LEU A 299 -17.38 -16.77 24.98
C LEU A 299 -17.09 -17.80 23.89
N LEU A 300 -15.83 -18.20 23.77
CA LEU A 300 -15.40 -19.20 22.78
C LEU A 300 -16.10 -20.55 22.99
N ASP A 301 -16.14 -21.06 24.21
CA ASP A 301 -16.81 -22.33 24.53
C ASP A 301 -18.29 -22.32 24.16
N CYS A 302 -18.96 -21.19 24.40
CA CYS A 302 -20.36 -20.99 24.05
C CYS A 302 -20.56 -20.96 22.53
N LEU A 303 -19.74 -20.20 21.81
CA LEU A 303 -19.83 -20.05 20.36
C LEU A 303 -19.53 -21.36 19.61
N ARG A 304 -18.64 -22.22 20.12
CA ARG A 304 -18.37 -23.55 19.53
C ARG A 304 -19.60 -24.44 19.42
N THR A 305 -20.62 -24.23 20.26
CA THR A 305 -21.87 -25.00 20.19
C THR A 305 -22.79 -24.55 19.05
N ARG A 306 -22.51 -23.41 18.42
CA ARG A 306 -23.37 -22.74 17.43
C ARG A 306 -22.70 -22.46 16.08
N LEU A 307 -21.37 -22.48 16.03
CA LEU A 307 -20.59 -22.22 14.83
C LEU A 307 -20.02 -23.53 14.27
N GLU A 308 -19.78 -23.57 12.96
CA GLU A 308 -19.12 -24.72 12.31
C GLU A 308 -17.61 -24.72 12.64
N PRO A 309 -16.95 -25.89 12.68
CA PRO A 309 -15.52 -26.00 12.99
C PRO A 309 -14.60 -25.07 12.17
N SER A 310 -14.92 -24.89 10.88
CA SER A 310 -14.20 -23.99 9.98
C SER A 310 -14.16 -22.54 10.44
N ASP A 311 -15.14 -22.10 11.24
CA ASP A 311 -15.29 -20.70 11.63
C ASP A 311 -14.43 -20.32 12.85
N TYR A 312 -13.86 -21.30 13.58
CA TYR A 312 -13.05 -21.04 14.78
C TYR A 312 -11.66 -21.71 14.79
N GLU A 313 -11.33 -22.56 13.81
CA GLU A 313 -9.99 -23.16 13.67
C GLU A 313 -8.88 -22.14 13.34
N GLU A 314 -9.18 -21.05 12.63
CA GLU A 314 -8.22 -19.97 12.34
C GLU A 314 -7.75 -19.22 13.61
N VAL A 315 -8.61 -19.12 14.61
CA VAL A 315 -8.33 -18.40 15.87
C VAL A 315 -7.38 -19.22 16.76
N GLU A 316 -7.50 -20.54 16.76
CA GLU A 316 -6.61 -21.43 17.53
C GLU A 316 -5.19 -21.49 16.95
N MET A 317 -5.06 -21.54 15.61
CA MET A 317 -3.73 -21.54 14.97
C MET A 317 -2.92 -20.26 15.29
N ARG A 318 -3.58 -19.11 15.44
CA ARG A 318 -2.93 -17.84 15.82
C ARG A 318 -2.65 -17.74 17.33
N SER A 319 -3.47 -18.39 18.16
CA SER A 319 -3.29 -18.44 19.62
C SER A 319 -2.13 -19.36 20.01
N ALA A 320 -1.92 -20.47 19.29
CA ALA A 320 -0.82 -21.40 19.54
C ALA A 320 0.57 -20.85 19.15
N GLN A 321 0.63 -19.80 18.32
CA GLN A 321 1.87 -19.15 17.89
C GLN A 321 2.30 -17.98 18.79
N SER A 322 1.52 -17.62 19.81
CA SER A 322 1.77 -16.44 20.68
C SER A 322 2.11 -16.77 22.14
N VAL A 323 2.45 -18.02 22.44
CA VAL A 323 3.10 -18.40 23.71
C VAL A 323 4.61 -18.48 23.44
N PRO A 324 5.47 -17.81 24.25
CA PRO A 324 6.89 -17.61 23.94
C PRO A 324 7.71 -18.88 23.76
#